data_AF-S2IWE2-F1
#
_entry.id   AF-S2IWE2-F1
#
_cell.length_a   1.000
_cell.length_b   1.000
_cell.length_c   1.000
_cell.angle_alpha   90.00
_cell.angle_beta   90.00
_cell.angle_gamma   90.00
#
_symmetry.space_group_name_H-M   'P 1'
#
loop_
_entity.id
_entity.type
_entity.pdbx_description
1 polymer ?
#
loop_
_entity_poly.entity_id
_entity_poly.type
_entity_poly.pdbx_seq_one_letter_code
_entity_poly.pdbx_strand_id
1 'polypeptide(L)'
;MEEYNHSLTSPLIAITSALAAAAWLILFIGACVAAFHGVTWFIIIYELVFVVGVIIMLGVGLFNRYRDMVYLFMAVSLVYLTWLCQWTLDNNWIGGARAATAGAVILIIVEFIWAIELTAPGGGTFMSNGSFRGVNEKTAHFSHRFSNAVRPNTNSHDKKPLPRRFDEEAGDDLGDGADNFEQATALHDYQGSPDDPNELSFEKGETIDILDKRGNWWQARKADGSTGIVPSNYVSWNYYDTHLSKTNRL
;
A
#
# COMPACT_ATOMS: atom_id res chain seq x y z
N MET A 1 0.19 12.44 16.53
CA MET A 1 0.76 11.64 15.42
C MET A 1 -0.04 12.04 14.20
N GLU A 2 0.49 12.95 13.40
CA GLU A 2 -0.17 13.46 12.20
C GLU A 2 -0.37 12.32 11.21
N GLU A 3 -1.63 12.00 10.92
CA GLU A 3 -2.01 11.18 9.78
C GLU A 3 -1.38 11.80 8.53
N TYR A 4 -0.58 10.99 7.82
CA TYR A 4 0.02 11.35 6.55
C TYR A 4 -1.10 11.59 5.53
N ASN A 5 -1.57 12.83 5.45
CA ASN A 5 -2.54 13.28 4.49
C ASN A 5 -1.90 13.18 3.09
N HIS A 6 -2.24 12.10 2.37
CA HIS A 6 -1.99 11.93 0.94
C HIS A 6 -2.67 13.01 0.06
N SER A 7 -3.28 14.00 0.68
CA SER A 7 -4.14 15.00 0.09
C SER A 7 -3.41 16.34 0.04
N LEU A 8 -3.08 16.77 -1.18
CA LEU A 8 -2.38 18.01 -1.58
C LEU A 8 -0.85 18.08 -1.39
N THR A 9 -0.22 17.18 -0.62
CA THR A 9 1.24 17.24 -0.40
C THR A 9 2.06 16.88 -1.65
N SER A 10 1.53 16.02 -2.54
CA SER A 10 2.24 15.64 -3.76
C SER A 10 2.11 16.75 -4.81
N PRO A 11 3.20 17.47 -5.16
CA PRO A 11 3.14 18.61 -6.07
C PRO A 11 2.60 18.21 -7.46
N LEU A 12 2.84 16.96 -7.87
CA LEU A 12 2.36 16.43 -9.15
C LEU A 12 0.82 16.37 -9.24
N ILE A 13 0.15 15.91 -8.18
CA ILE A 13 -1.32 15.83 -8.15
C ILE A 13 -1.93 17.24 -8.15
N ALA A 14 -1.32 18.18 -7.43
CA ALA A 14 -1.78 19.58 -7.44
C ALA A 14 -1.60 20.24 -8.82
N ILE A 15 -0.45 20.04 -9.47
CA ILE A 15 -0.18 20.57 -10.81
C ILE A 15 -1.14 19.98 -11.84
N THR A 16 -1.34 18.65 -11.83
CA THR A 16 -2.26 17.99 -12.76
C THR A 16 -3.71 18.38 -12.52
N SER A 17 -4.11 18.63 -11.27
CA SER A 17 -5.44 19.17 -10.93
C SER A 17 -5.67 20.57 -11.46
N ALA A 18 -4.67 21.45 -11.34
CA ALA A 18 -4.74 22.79 -11.94
C ALA A 18 -4.80 22.72 -13.47
N LEU A 19 -4.03 21.80 -14.07
CA LEU A 19 -4.04 21.57 -15.52
C LEU A 19 -5.39 21.04 -16.00
N ALA A 20 -6.02 20.11 -15.26
CA ALA A 20 -7.36 19.60 -15.56
C ALA A 20 -8.41 20.73 -15.55
N ALA A 21 -8.39 21.59 -14.53
CA ALA A 21 -9.30 22.73 -14.45
C ALA A 21 -9.12 23.70 -15.63
N ALA A 22 -7.87 23.99 -16.02
CA ALA A 22 -7.58 24.82 -17.19
C ALA A 22 -8.02 24.16 -18.51
N ALA A 23 -7.77 22.85 -18.66
CA ALA A 23 -8.16 22.09 -19.84
C ALA A 23 -9.68 22.01 -19.99
N TRP A 24 -10.40 21.82 -18.89
CA TRP A 24 -11.86 21.88 -18.86
C TRP A 24 -12.38 23.26 -19.27
N LEU A 25 -11.77 24.36 -18.80
CA LEU A 25 -12.15 25.71 -19.22
C LEU A 25 -11.93 25.93 -20.72
N ILE A 26 -10.82 25.44 -21.28
CA ILE A 26 -10.54 25.50 -22.72
C ILE A 26 -11.60 24.71 -23.49
N LEU A 27 -11.95 23.51 -23.02
CA LEU A 27 -13.00 22.68 -23.61
C LEU A 27 -14.34 23.41 -23.61
N PHE A 28 -14.72 23.97 -22.47
CA PHE A 28 -15.98 24.70 -22.28
C PHE A 28 -16.08 25.92 -23.19
N ILE A 29 -15.06 26.79 -23.18
CA ILE A 29 -15.02 27.99 -24.02
C ILE A 29 -15.04 27.60 -25.50
N GLY A 30 -14.25 26.60 -25.88
CA GLY A 30 -14.22 26.08 -27.25
C GLY A 30 -15.60 25.58 -27.70
N ALA A 31 -16.31 24.84 -26.84
CA ALA A 31 -17.64 24.33 -27.10
C ALA A 31 -18.70 25.45 -27.20
N CYS A 32 -18.61 26.48 -26.35
CA CYS A 32 -19.47 27.66 -26.45
C CYS A 32 -19.26 28.40 -27.78
N VAL A 33 -18.01 28.61 -28.19
CA VAL A 33 -17.67 29.28 -29.45
C VAL A 33 -18.07 28.44 -30.66
N ALA A 34 -17.94 27.12 -30.57
CA ALA A 34 -18.37 26.19 -31.61
C ALA A 34 -19.89 25.98 -31.65
N ALA A 35 -20.63 26.57 -30.69
CA ALA A 35 -22.07 26.41 -30.54
C ALA A 35 -22.50 24.94 -30.54
N PHE A 36 -21.81 24.11 -29.74
CA PHE A 36 -22.20 22.71 -29.55
C PHE A 36 -23.50 22.61 -28.75
N HIS A 37 -24.31 21.60 -29.06
CA HIS A 37 -25.61 21.36 -28.45
C HIS A 37 -25.86 19.86 -28.25
N GLY A 38 -26.91 19.52 -27.49
CA GLY A 38 -27.34 18.15 -27.26
C GLY A 38 -26.44 17.42 -26.26
N VAL A 39 -26.09 16.17 -26.59
CA VAL A 39 -25.35 15.27 -25.68
C VAL A 39 -23.94 15.81 -25.34
N THR A 40 -23.34 16.59 -26.24
CA THR A 40 -22.02 17.23 -25.99
C THR A 40 -22.01 18.10 -24.74
N TRP A 41 -23.08 18.86 -24.50
CA TRP A 41 -23.21 19.71 -23.31
C TRP A 41 -23.33 18.90 -22.02
N PHE A 42 -24.07 17.79 -22.06
CA PHE A 42 -24.15 16.87 -20.93
C PHE A 42 -22.76 16.33 -20.57
N ILE A 43 -21.97 15.92 -21.56
CA ILE A 43 -20.61 15.42 -21.33
C ILE A 43 -19.72 16.51 -20.71
N ILE A 44 -19.73 17.73 -21.24
CA ILE A 44 -18.90 18.83 -20.71
C ILE A 44 -19.23 19.12 -19.24
N ILE A 45 -20.52 19.08 -18.86
CA ILE A 45 -20.94 19.25 -17.47
C ILE A 45 -20.57 18.04 -16.61
N TYR A 46 -20.70 16.82 -17.13
CA TYR A 46 -20.22 15.62 -16.44
C TYR A 46 -18.72 15.74 -16.11
N GLU A 47 -17.91 16.15 -17.08
CA GLU A 47 -16.47 16.37 -16.88
C GLU A 47 -16.17 17.45 -15.83
N LEU A 48 -16.98 18.51 -15.75
CA LEU A 48 -16.83 19.52 -14.70
C LEU A 48 -17.01 18.90 -13.32
N VAL A 49 -18.11 18.16 -13.15
CA VAL A 49 -18.46 17.52 -11.89
C VAL A 49 -17.40 16.49 -11.50
N PHE A 50 -16.88 15.74 -12.47
CA PHE A 50 -15.81 14.79 -12.23
C PHE A 50 -14.51 15.49 -11.79
N VAL A 51 -14.01 16.49 -12.53
CA VAL A 51 -12.78 17.23 -12.18
C VAL A 51 -12.91 17.90 -10.81
N VAL A 52 -14.03 18.59 -10.55
CA VAL A 52 -14.28 19.20 -9.24
C VAL A 52 -14.40 18.16 -8.14
N GLY A 53 -15.08 17.04 -8.42
CA GLY A 53 -15.21 15.91 -7.48
C GLY A 53 -13.86 15.33 -7.08
N VAL A 54 -12.96 15.12 -8.05
CA VAL A 54 -11.60 14.66 -7.79
C VAL A 54 -10.82 15.67 -6.95
N ILE A 55 -10.87 16.96 -7.30
CA ILE A 55 -10.18 18.02 -6.53
C ILE A 55 -10.67 18.06 -5.08
N ILE A 56 -11.98 17.98 -4.85
CA ILE A 56 -12.56 17.98 -3.50
C ILE A 56 -12.18 16.71 -2.73
N MET A 57 -12.29 15.53 -3.36
CA MET A 57 -11.90 14.26 -2.71
C MET A 57 -10.42 14.25 -2.32
N LEU A 58 -9.57 14.82 -3.17
CA LEU A 58 -8.15 15.02 -2.91
C LEU A 58 -7.87 16.12 -1.89
N GLY A 59 -8.76 17.08 -1.67
CA GLY A 59 -8.60 18.11 -0.63
C GLY A 59 -9.04 17.65 0.77
N VAL A 60 -10.04 16.76 0.84
CA VAL A 60 -10.66 16.33 2.11
C VAL A 60 -10.05 15.02 2.66
N GLY A 61 -9.16 14.35 1.92
CA GLY A 61 -8.53 13.11 2.41
C GLY A 61 -9.44 11.88 2.36
N LEU A 62 -10.55 11.96 1.62
CA LEU A 62 -11.57 10.89 1.56
C LEU A 62 -11.27 9.82 0.50
N PHE A 63 -10.15 9.94 -0.22
CA PHE A 63 -9.81 9.07 -1.35
C PHE A 63 -9.86 7.59 -1.01
N ASN A 64 -9.29 7.17 0.13
CA ASN A 64 -9.27 5.76 0.52
C ASN A 64 -10.66 5.17 0.78
N ARG A 65 -11.64 5.99 1.19
CA ARG A 65 -13.01 5.54 1.48
C ARG A 65 -13.84 5.37 0.21
N TYR A 66 -13.64 6.22 -0.78
CA TYR A 66 -14.44 6.25 -2.02
C TYR A 66 -13.66 5.82 -3.26
N ARG A 67 -12.52 5.15 -3.05
CA ARG A 67 -11.57 4.73 -4.08
C ARG A 67 -12.23 4.05 -5.28
N ASP A 68 -13.06 3.04 -5.01
CA ASP A 68 -13.72 2.25 -6.07
C ASP A 68 -14.70 3.09 -6.90
N MET A 69 -15.39 4.04 -6.25
CA MET A 69 -16.32 4.94 -6.92
C MET A 69 -15.57 5.91 -7.84
N VAL A 70 -14.43 6.45 -7.40
CA VAL A 70 -13.60 7.35 -8.22
C VAL A 70 -13.12 6.65 -9.49
N TYR A 71 -12.65 5.41 -9.39
CA TYR A 71 -12.21 4.66 -10.56
C TYR A 71 -13.35 4.37 -11.53
N LEU A 72 -14.54 4.08 -11.02
CA LEU A 72 -15.72 3.88 -11.86
C LEU A 72 -16.06 5.16 -12.64
N PHE A 73 -16.16 6.30 -11.96
CA PHE A 73 -16.48 7.57 -12.60
C PHE A 73 -15.40 8.01 -13.59
N MET A 74 -14.13 7.76 -13.27
CA MET A 74 -13.00 8.02 -14.16
C MET A 74 -13.05 7.17 -15.43
N ALA A 75 -13.38 5.88 -15.31
CA ALA A 75 -13.53 5.00 -16.47
C ALA A 75 -14.66 5.47 -17.39
N VAL A 76 -15.77 5.94 -16.82
CA VAL A 76 -16.88 6.52 -17.59
C VAL A 76 -16.47 7.85 -18.25
N SER A 77 -15.72 8.70 -17.54
CA SER A 77 -15.14 9.96 -18.05
C SER A 77 -14.32 9.73 -19.31
N LEU A 78 -13.35 8.81 -19.25
CA LEU A 78 -12.48 8.48 -20.38
C LEU A 78 -13.27 8.07 -21.63
N VAL A 79 -14.35 7.29 -21.47
CA VAL A 79 -15.21 6.86 -22.59
C VAL A 79 -15.93 8.07 -23.19
N TYR A 80 -16.50 8.95 -22.36
CA TYR A 80 -17.18 10.14 -22.83
C TYR A 80 -16.23 11.14 -23.50
N LEU A 81 -15.04 11.38 -22.92
CA LEU A 81 -14.00 12.22 -23.50
C LEU A 81 -13.51 11.69 -24.85
N THR A 82 -13.33 10.38 -24.99
CA THR A 82 -12.94 9.77 -26.27
C THR A 82 -13.99 9.99 -27.34
N TRP A 83 -15.27 9.81 -27.01
CA TRP A 83 -16.37 10.10 -27.92
C TRP A 83 -16.46 11.59 -28.27
N LEU A 84 -16.35 12.46 -27.27
CA LEU A 84 -16.39 13.92 -27.45
C LEU A 84 -15.23 14.39 -28.34
N CYS A 85 -14.03 13.86 -28.13
CA CYS A 85 -12.84 14.20 -28.91
C CYS A 85 -13.01 13.85 -30.39
N GLN A 86 -13.57 12.68 -30.70
CA GLN A 86 -13.89 12.31 -32.08
C GLN A 86 -14.91 13.28 -32.68
N TRP A 87 -15.97 13.58 -31.93
CA TRP A 87 -17.02 14.50 -32.36
C TRP A 87 -16.50 15.92 -32.64
N THR A 88 -15.63 16.47 -31.78
CA THR A 88 -15.07 17.81 -31.99
C THR A 88 -14.07 17.85 -33.14
N LEU A 89 -13.36 16.75 -33.40
CA LEU A 89 -12.43 16.62 -34.53
C LEU A 89 -13.16 16.61 -35.87
N ASP A 90 -14.29 15.91 -35.96
CA ASP A 90 -15.13 15.90 -37.16
C ASP A 90 -15.67 17.30 -37.48
N ASN A 91 -15.78 18.17 -36.47
CA ASN A 91 -16.23 19.55 -36.58
C ASN A 91 -15.08 20.59 -36.56
N ASN A 92 -13.85 20.20 -36.91
CA ASN A 92 -12.65 21.05 -36.83
C ASN A 92 -12.64 22.31 -37.74
N TRP A 93 -13.68 22.49 -38.56
CA TRP A 93 -13.84 23.61 -39.47
C TRP A 93 -14.13 24.94 -38.72
N ILE A 94 -14.54 24.87 -37.45
CA ILE A 94 -14.72 26.04 -36.57
C ILE A 94 -13.51 26.18 -35.63
N GLY A 95 -12.98 27.39 -35.47
CA GLY A 95 -11.86 27.66 -34.56
C GLY A 95 -12.14 27.23 -33.11
N GLY A 96 -13.38 27.43 -32.63
CA GLY A 96 -13.84 26.96 -31.32
C GLY A 96 -13.77 25.44 -31.16
N ALA A 97 -14.10 24.67 -32.20
CA ALA A 97 -14.02 23.21 -32.15
C ALA A 97 -12.58 22.72 -32.00
N ARG A 98 -11.61 23.41 -32.64
CA ARG A 98 -10.17 23.10 -32.50
C ARG A 98 -9.68 23.36 -31.08
N ALA A 99 -10.11 24.46 -30.47
CA ALA A 99 -9.83 24.75 -29.06
C ALA A 99 -10.47 23.70 -28.13
N ALA A 100 -11.72 23.31 -28.40
CA ALA A 100 -12.42 22.27 -27.66
C ALA A 100 -11.68 20.93 -27.73
N THR A 101 -11.25 20.50 -28.92
CA THR A 101 -10.45 19.28 -29.10
C THR A 101 -9.14 19.33 -28.31
N ALA A 102 -8.45 20.48 -28.28
CA ALA A 102 -7.24 20.63 -27.47
C ALA A 102 -7.52 20.45 -25.97
N GLY A 103 -8.62 21.03 -25.47
CA GLY A 103 -9.07 20.83 -24.09
C GLY A 103 -9.40 19.37 -23.77
N ALA A 104 -10.14 18.69 -24.64
CA ALA A 104 -10.49 17.28 -24.48
C ALA A 104 -9.24 16.36 -24.47
N VAL A 105 -8.29 16.58 -25.37
CA VAL A 105 -7.04 15.79 -25.41
C VAL A 105 -6.21 15.97 -24.14
N ILE A 106 -6.10 17.21 -23.63
CA ILE A 106 -5.38 17.47 -22.38
C ILE A 106 -6.06 16.78 -21.21
N LEU A 107 -7.40 16.81 -21.13
CA LEU A 107 -8.16 16.09 -20.10
C LEU A 107 -7.90 14.58 -20.17
N ILE A 108 -7.94 13.97 -21.35
CA ILE A 108 -7.61 12.54 -21.53
C ILE A 108 -6.21 12.23 -20.97
N ILE A 109 -5.21 13.05 -21.30
CA ILE A 109 -3.83 12.85 -20.81
C ILE A 109 -3.78 12.95 -19.28
N VAL A 110 -4.44 13.95 -18.69
CA VAL A 110 -4.48 14.13 -17.23
C VAL A 110 -5.21 12.98 -16.55
N GLU A 111 -6.32 12.49 -17.11
CA GLU A 111 -7.04 11.33 -16.59
C GLU A 111 -6.21 10.06 -16.66
N PHE A 112 -5.39 9.86 -17.68
CA PHE A 112 -4.43 8.75 -17.70
C PHE A 112 -3.36 8.89 -16.63
N ILE A 113 -2.86 10.11 -16.39
CA ILE A 113 -1.92 10.37 -15.28
C ILE A 113 -2.60 10.05 -13.95
N TRP A 114 -3.82 10.53 -13.73
CA TRP A 114 -4.61 10.19 -12.54
C TRP A 114 -4.91 8.71 -12.43
N ALA A 115 -5.17 8.02 -13.54
CA ALA A 115 -5.37 6.58 -13.52
C ALA A 115 -4.12 5.86 -13.02
N ILE A 116 -2.92 6.28 -13.41
CA ILE A 116 -1.67 5.68 -12.94
C ILE A 116 -1.41 6.05 -11.47
N GLU A 117 -1.47 7.34 -11.14
CA GLU A 117 -1.16 7.89 -9.82
C GLU A 117 -2.12 7.38 -8.74
N LEU A 118 -3.41 7.35 -9.05
CA LEU A 118 -4.44 6.94 -8.11
C LEU A 118 -4.54 5.42 -8.01
N THR A 119 -4.20 4.65 -9.06
CA THR A 119 -4.32 3.17 -9.06
C THR A 119 -3.12 2.47 -8.44
N ALA A 120 -1.94 3.12 -8.38
CA ALA A 120 -0.73 2.54 -7.80
C ALA A 120 -0.99 2.02 -6.36
N PRO A 121 -0.87 0.70 -6.11
CA PRO A 121 -1.01 0.13 -4.78
C PRO A 121 0.25 0.47 -3.97
N GLY A 122 0.14 1.49 -3.11
CA GLY A 122 1.24 2.07 -2.36
C GLY A 122 1.63 3.41 -2.97
N GLY A 123 1.25 4.51 -2.31
CA GLY A 123 1.36 5.89 -2.81
C GLY A 123 2.68 6.18 -3.52
N GLY A 124 2.66 6.09 -4.84
CA GLY A 124 3.84 6.22 -5.68
C GLY A 124 4.14 7.68 -5.96
N THR A 125 4.79 8.37 -5.03
CA THR A 125 5.60 9.53 -5.45
C THR A 125 6.92 8.98 -5.98
N PHE A 126 6.99 8.74 -7.29
CA PHE A 126 8.26 8.63 -8.00
C PHE A 126 8.97 9.99 -7.93
N MET A 127 9.65 10.27 -6.80
CA MET A 127 10.69 11.30 -6.64
C MET A 127 11.35 11.19 -5.25
N SER A 128 12.16 10.15 -5.05
CA SER A 128 13.41 10.29 -4.32
C SER A 128 14.43 10.87 -5.30
N ASN A 129 14.46 12.20 -5.44
CA ASN A 129 15.46 12.87 -6.27
C ASN A 129 16.67 13.23 -5.41
N GLY A 130 17.84 12.69 -5.78
CA GLY A 130 19.12 13.29 -5.42
C GLY A 130 19.78 12.82 -4.12
N SER A 131 20.10 11.53 -4.02
CA SER A 131 21.27 11.10 -3.24
C SER A 131 21.97 9.95 -3.95
N PHE A 132 22.66 10.30 -5.03
CA PHE A 132 23.94 9.68 -5.34
C PHE A 132 24.87 9.95 -4.15
N ARG A 133 24.70 9.21 -3.05
CA ARG A 133 25.73 9.10 -2.03
C ARG A 133 26.68 8.04 -2.54
N GLY A 134 27.85 8.55 -2.92
CA GLY A 134 28.87 7.84 -3.64
C GLY A 134 29.06 6.42 -3.16
N VAL A 135 29.16 5.53 -4.15
CA VAL A 135 30.02 4.37 -4.11
C VAL A 135 31.33 4.80 -3.47
N ASN A 136 31.47 4.58 -2.16
CA ASN A 136 32.74 4.75 -1.48
C ASN A 136 33.52 3.49 -1.80
N GLU A 137 34.17 3.56 -2.95
CA GLU A 137 35.24 2.71 -3.40
C GLU A 137 36.35 2.74 -2.33
N LYS A 138 36.23 1.86 -1.34
CA LYS A 138 37.37 1.37 -0.58
C LYS A 138 37.31 -0.14 -0.53
N THR A 139 38.12 -0.69 -1.43
CA THR A 139 38.84 -1.95 -1.21
C THR A 139 38.06 -3.21 -1.57
N ALA A 140 37.82 -3.39 -2.88
CA ALA A 140 37.75 -4.72 -3.45
C ALA A 140 39.13 -5.39 -3.30
N HIS A 141 39.34 -6.12 -2.19
CA HIS A 141 40.46 -7.04 -2.06
C HIS A 141 39.98 -8.46 -2.37
N PHE A 142 40.12 -8.81 -3.65
CA PHE A 142 40.21 -10.20 -4.05
C PHE A 142 41.56 -10.76 -3.59
N SER A 143 41.56 -11.59 -2.55
CA SER A 143 42.70 -12.46 -2.25
C SER A 143 42.23 -13.78 -1.65
N HIS A 144 42.22 -14.80 -2.50
CA HIS A 144 42.94 -16.06 -2.28
C HIS A 144 42.95 -16.71 -0.88
N ARG A 145 42.58 -18.00 -0.94
CA ARG A 145 43.22 -19.16 -0.29
C ARG A 145 42.65 -19.61 1.05
N PHE A 146 42.13 -20.85 0.99
CA PHE A 146 42.38 -21.95 1.93
C PHE A 146 43.42 -21.66 3.02
N SER A 147 43.05 -21.82 4.29
CA SER A 147 43.83 -22.62 5.25
C SER A 147 43.05 -22.83 6.54
N ASN A 148 43.08 -24.09 6.99
CA ASN A 148 42.71 -24.57 8.31
C ASN A 148 43.24 -23.70 9.46
N ALA A 149 42.47 -23.60 10.54
CA ALA A 149 43.01 -23.60 11.88
C ALA A 149 42.00 -24.20 12.88
N VAL A 150 42.19 -25.48 13.16
CA VAL A 150 41.76 -26.16 14.38
C VAL A 150 42.19 -25.33 15.60
N ARG A 151 41.29 -25.08 16.56
CA ARG A 151 41.56 -25.29 18.01
C ARG A 151 40.28 -25.63 18.80
N PRO A 152 40.27 -26.75 19.54
CA PRO A 152 39.25 -27.07 20.54
C PRO A 152 39.63 -26.46 21.89
N ASN A 153 38.65 -26.16 22.75
CA ASN A 153 38.90 -25.89 24.17
C ASN A 153 37.71 -26.39 25.03
N THR A 154 37.79 -27.63 25.52
CA THR A 154 38.02 -28.02 26.93
C THR A 154 36.83 -27.83 27.88
N ASN A 155 36.21 -28.96 28.22
CA ASN A 155 35.76 -29.42 29.53
C ASN A 155 35.29 -28.40 30.58
N SER A 156 34.02 -28.51 30.97
CA SER A 156 33.67 -28.74 32.38
C SER A 156 32.47 -29.68 32.50
N HIS A 157 32.70 -30.76 33.24
CA HIS A 157 31.69 -31.66 33.79
C HIS A 157 30.76 -30.89 34.72
N ASP A 158 29.44 -31.14 34.63
CA ASP A 158 28.65 -31.52 35.81
C ASP A 158 27.32 -32.16 35.38
N LYS A 159 27.11 -33.40 35.81
CA LYS A 159 25.80 -34.07 35.84
C LYS A 159 25.31 -34.01 37.27
N LYS A 160 24.01 -33.80 37.51
CA LYS A 160 23.13 -34.64 38.36
C LYS A 160 21.69 -34.08 38.46
N PRO A 161 20.70 -34.91 38.85
CA PRO A 161 19.33 -34.92 38.31
C PRO A 161 18.25 -34.40 39.28
N LEU A 162 17.02 -34.35 38.75
CA LEU A 162 15.74 -33.97 39.37
C LEU A 162 15.51 -34.45 40.81
N PRO A 163 14.75 -33.68 41.62
CA PRO A 163 13.81 -34.21 42.59
C PRO A 163 12.35 -33.96 42.17
N ARG A 164 11.58 -35.05 42.08
CA ARG A 164 10.11 -35.05 42.15
C ARG A 164 9.70 -34.79 43.60
N ARG A 165 8.77 -33.87 43.83
CA ARG A 165 7.89 -33.89 45.01
C ARG A 165 6.48 -33.49 44.55
N PHE A 166 5.57 -34.44 44.71
CA PHE A 166 4.13 -34.29 44.53
C PHE A 166 3.51 -33.93 45.89
N ASP A 167 2.31 -33.34 45.80
CA ASP A 167 1.28 -33.13 46.82
C ASP A 167 1.43 -31.83 47.66
N GLU A 168 0.43 -30.96 47.89
CA GLU A 168 -0.95 -30.74 47.41
C GLU A 168 -1.42 -29.42 48.07
N GLU A 169 -2.22 -28.62 47.34
CA GLU A 169 -3.16 -27.57 47.81
C GLU A 169 -2.70 -26.37 48.69
N ALA A 170 -2.77 -25.15 48.12
CA ALA A 170 -3.92 -24.25 48.29
C ALA A 170 -3.55 -22.77 47.96
N GLY A 171 -4.17 -22.26 46.89
CA GLY A 171 -4.68 -20.89 46.80
C GLY A 171 -3.69 -19.73 46.72
N ASP A 172 -3.20 -19.45 45.50
CA ASP A 172 -2.81 -18.09 45.10
C ASP A 172 -3.43 -17.80 43.72
N ASP A 173 -4.51 -17.02 43.73
CA ASP A 173 -5.27 -16.55 42.58
C ASP A 173 -4.44 -15.51 41.83
N LEU A 174 -3.58 -15.99 40.94
CA LEU A 174 -2.70 -15.18 40.10
C LEU A 174 -3.44 -14.79 38.81
N GLY A 175 -3.76 -13.51 38.72
CA GLY A 175 -3.55 -12.72 37.51
C GLY A 175 -4.43 -13.09 36.31
N ASP A 176 -5.65 -12.57 36.32
CA ASP A 176 -6.41 -12.26 35.11
C ASP A 176 -5.57 -11.33 34.20
N GLY A 177 -5.22 -11.86 33.05
CA GLY A 177 -4.32 -11.29 32.06
C GLY A 177 -4.05 -12.31 30.97
N ALA A 178 -5.10 -13.00 30.51
CA ALA A 178 -5.02 -13.81 29.31
C ALA A 178 -4.93 -12.85 28.11
N ASP A 179 -3.71 -12.47 27.78
CA ASP A 179 -3.37 -11.84 26.51
C ASP A 179 -3.87 -12.77 25.40
N ASN A 180 -5.06 -12.50 24.86
CA ASN A 180 -5.58 -13.19 23.68
C ASN A 180 -4.76 -12.73 22.47
N PHE A 181 -3.52 -13.20 22.37
CA PHE A 181 -2.74 -13.03 21.16
C PHE A 181 -3.37 -13.89 20.07
N GLU A 182 -3.60 -13.25 18.93
CA GLU A 182 -4.25 -13.90 17.82
C GLU A 182 -3.20 -14.81 17.16
N GLN A 183 -3.44 -16.13 17.17
CA GLN A 183 -2.55 -17.10 16.54
C GLN A 183 -2.74 -17.13 15.02
N ALA A 184 -1.64 -16.94 14.31
CA ALA A 184 -1.56 -17.07 12.87
C ALA A 184 -0.63 -18.24 12.48
N THR A 185 -0.86 -18.84 11.32
CA THR A 185 -0.03 -19.88 10.73
C THR A 185 0.77 -19.33 9.56
N ALA A 186 2.05 -19.62 9.51
CA ALA A 186 2.91 -19.24 8.39
C ALA A 186 2.51 -19.99 7.10
N LEU A 187 2.28 -19.24 6.03
CA LEU A 187 1.96 -19.78 4.69
C LEU A 187 3.21 -20.24 3.93
N HIS A 188 4.35 -19.63 4.24
CA HIS A 188 5.64 -19.81 3.57
C HIS A 188 6.78 -19.84 4.59
N ASP A 189 7.92 -20.39 4.20
CA ASP A 189 9.18 -20.26 4.91
C ASP A 189 9.75 -18.85 4.75
N TYR A 190 10.27 -18.31 5.84
CA TYR A 190 10.93 -17.00 5.87
C TYR A 190 12.20 -17.09 6.70
N GLN A 191 13.32 -16.74 6.09
CA GLN A 191 14.60 -16.65 6.76
C GLN A 191 14.95 -15.17 6.90
N GLY A 192 14.92 -14.68 8.14
CA GLY A 192 15.28 -13.31 8.45
C GLY A 192 16.71 -13.01 8.00
N SER A 193 16.92 -11.79 7.53
CA SER A 193 18.26 -11.38 7.09
C SER A 193 19.25 -11.49 8.26
N PRO A 194 20.44 -12.11 8.09
CA PRO A 194 21.49 -12.10 9.11
C PRO A 194 21.94 -10.69 9.51
N ASP A 195 21.65 -9.71 8.64
CA ASP A 195 21.98 -8.30 8.80
C ASP A 195 20.92 -7.52 9.61
N ASP A 196 19.73 -8.09 9.84
CA ASP A 196 18.65 -7.47 10.63
C ASP A 196 18.16 -8.41 11.76
N PRO A 197 18.69 -8.28 12.99
CA PRO A 197 18.35 -9.15 14.11
C PRO A 197 16.91 -8.96 14.62
N ASN A 198 16.15 -8.02 14.07
CA ASN A 198 14.76 -7.78 14.46
C ASN A 198 13.76 -8.61 13.64
N GLU A 199 14.21 -9.29 12.58
CA GLU A 199 13.36 -10.15 11.74
C GLU A 199 13.22 -11.56 12.33
N LEU A 200 11.99 -12.06 12.39
CA LEU A 200 11.71 -13.40 12.92
C LEU A 200 11.73 -14.42 11.78
N SER A 201 12.63 -15.40 11.86
CA SER A 201 12.66 -16.51 10.88
C SER A 201 11.63 -17.57 11.26
N PHE A 202 10.77 -18.00 10.33
CA PHE A 202 9.72 -19.00 10.55
C PHE A 202 9.60 -20.01 9.40
N GLU A 203 9.14 -21.21 9.70
CA GLU A 203 8.91 -22.25 8.69
C GLU A 203 7.44 -22.28 8.25
N LYS A 204 7.20 -22.72 7.01
CA LYS A 204 5.83 -22.92 6.52
C LYS A 204 5.07 -23.89 7.43
N GLY A 205 3.89 -23.48 7.88
CA GLY A 205 3.02 -24.26 8.77
C GLY A 205 3.30 -24.04 10.26
N GLU A 206 4.28 -23.21 10.62
CA GLU A 206 4.55 -22.85 12.00
C GLU A 206 3.48 -21.89 12.55
N THR A 207 3.08 -22.09 13.81
CA THR A 207 2.13 -21.21 14.51
C THR A 207 2.89 -20.11 15.24
N ILE A 208 2.48 -18.86 15.01
CA ILE A 208 3.06 -17.67 15.62
C ILE A 208 1.95 -16.82 16.27
N ASP A 209 2.25 -16.25 17.42
CA ASP A 209 1.38 -15.32 18.13
C ASP A 209 1.59 -13.91 17.57
N ILE A 210 0.54 -13.25 17.09
CA ILE A 210 0.64 -11.85 16.63
C ILE A 210 0.43 -10.91 17.82
N LEU A 211 1.47 -10.12 18.12
CA LEU A 211 1.50 -9.17 19.24
C LEU A 211 0.97 -7.78 18.83
N ASP A 212 1.35 -7.29 17.64
CA ASP A 212 0.88 -5.99 17.13
C ASP A 212 0.77 -6.01 15.59
N LYS A 213 -0.31 -5.42 15.07
CA LYS A 213 -0.73 -5.48 13.65
C LYS A 213 -0.55 -4.15 12.89
N ARG A 214 0.43 -3.34 13.27
CA ARG A 214 0.60 -1.99 12.67
C ARG A 214 1.36 -2.03 11.34
N GLY A 215 0.63 -1.81 10.25
CA GLY A 215 1.21 -1.69 8.92
C GLY A 215 1.50 -3.04 8.26
N ASN A 216 2.47 -3.06 7.34
CA ASN A 216 2.79 -4.25 6.51
C ASN A 216 3.66 -5.29 7.25
N TRP A 217 4.29 -4.89 8.35
CA TRP A 217 5.15 -5.72 9.20
C TRP A 217 4.49 -5.84 10.56
N TRP A 218 4.20 -7.07 10.98
CA TRP A 218 3.56 -7.34 12.25
C TRP A 218 4.59 -7.83 13.24
N GLN A 219 4.45 -7.43 14.50
CA GLN A 219 5.28 -7.99 15.55
C GLN A 219 4.69 -9.33 15.95
N ALA A 220 5.49 -10.38 15.87
CA ALA A 220 5.08 -11.75 16.18
C ALA A 220 6.03 -12.38 17.19
N ARG A 221 5.52 -13.40 17.89
CA ARG A 221 6.26 -14.23 18.83
C ARG A 221 6.10 -15.69 18.46
N LYS A 222 7.20 -16.44 18.47
CA LYS A 222 7.22 -17.89 18.31
C LYS A 222 6.96 -18.63 19.60
N ALA A 223 6.64 -19.92 19.49
CA ALA A 223 6.49 -20.82 20.63
C ALA A 223 7.79 -20.99 21.45
N ASP A 224 8.95 -20.75 20.84
CA ASP A 224 10.26 -20.75 21.51
C ASP A 224 10.53 -19.47 22.34
N GLY A 225 9.61 -18.50 22.32
CA GLY A 225 9.71 -17.23 23.00
C GLY A 225 10.45 -16.13 22.22
N SER A 226 10.98 -16.42 21.03
CA SER A 226 11.61 -15.42 20.17
C SER A 226 10.57 -14.47 19.58
N THR A 227 10.89 -13.17 19.57
CA THR A 227 10.03 -12.10 19.07
C THR A 227 10.72 -11.35 17.95
N GLY A 228 9.99 -10.99 16.91
CA GLY A 228 10.50 -10.15 15.83
C GLY A 228 9.40 -9.69 14.90
N ILE A 229 9.77 -8.98 13.85
CA ILE A 229 8.84 -8.54 12.81
C ILE A 229 8.69 -9.62 11.75
N VAL A 230 7.46 -9.81 11.27
CA VAL A 230 7.10 -10.71 10.17
C VAL A 230 6.28 -9.97 9.12
N PRO A 231 6.46 -10.26 7.83
CA PRO A 231 5.63 -9.69 6.78
C PRO A 231 4.20 -10.25 6.86
N SER A 232 3.20 -9.36 6.92
CA SER A 232 1.78 -9.70 7.10
C SER A 232 1.20 -10.64 6.04
N ASN A 233 1.75 -10.64 4.82
CA ASN A 233 1.32 -11.50 3.72
C ASN A 233 1.84 -12.94 3.79
N TYR A 234 2.72 -13.25 4.76
CA TYR A 234 3.30 -14.59 4.95
C TYR A 234 2.54 -15.41 6.00
N VAL A 235 1.48 -14.86 6.59
CA VAL A 235 0.76 -15.47 7.71
C VAL A 235 -0.75 -15.48 7.45
N SER A 236 -1.45 -16.51 7.92
CA SER A 236 -2.89 -16.70 7.72
C SER A 236 -3.58 -17.19 9.00
N TRP A 237 -4.83 -16.79 9.19
CA TRP A 237 -5.68 -17.26 10.28
C TRP A 237 -6.26 -18.62 9.90
N ASN A 238 -6.12 -19.63 10.75
CA ASN A 238 -6.85 -20.89 10.59
C ASN A 238 -8.32 -20.67 10.90
N TYR A 239 -9.08 -20.27 9.88
CA TYR A 239 -10.50 -19.92 9.97
C TYR A 239 -11.38 -21.08 10.49
N TYR A 240 -10.91 -22.33 10.36
CA TYR A 240 -11.65 -23.53 10.75
C TYR A 240 -11.63 -23.84 12.26
N ASP A 241 -10.70 -23.29 13.04
CA ASP A 241 -10.58 -23.59 14.48
C ASP A 241 -11.24 -22.50 15.35
N THR A 242 -11.21 -21.25 14.90
CA THR A 242 -11.68 -20.09 15.69
C THR A 242 -13.21 -20.06 15.87
N HIS A 243 -13.99 -20.73 15.01
CA HIS A 243 -15.46 -20.75 15.07
C HIS A 243 -16.04 -21.97 15.80
N LEU A 244 -15.28 -23.06 15.93
CA LEU A 244 -15.71 -24.26 16.68
C LEU A 244 -15.48 -24.13 18.19
N SER A 245 -14.47 -23.36 18.62
CA SER A 245 -14.21 -23.12 20.05
C SER A 245 -15.26 -22.25 20.75
N LYS A 246 -15.96 -21.38 19.99
CA LYS A 246 -17.04 -20.53 20.53
C LYS A 246 -18.40 -21.24 20.61
N THR A 247 -18.61 -22.29 19.82
CA THR A 247 -19.88 -23.02 19.77
C THR A 247 -20.00 -24.11 20.85
N ASN A 248 -18.89 -24.60 21.41
CA ASN A 248 -18.87 -25.68 22.41
C ASN A 248 -18.81 -25.20 23.88
N ARG A 249 -19.17 -23.94 24.17
CA ARG A 249 -19.39 -23.44 25.54
C ARG A 249 -20.86 -23.09 25.79
N LEU A 250 -21.75 -24.06 25.60
CA LEU A 250 -23.13 -24.03 26.09
C LEU A 250 -23.45 -25.36 26.77
#